data_AF-A0A0F9GDD7-F1
#
_entry.id   AF-A0A0F9GDD7-F1
#
_cell.length_a   1.000
_cell.length_b   1.000
_cell.length_c   1.000
_cell.angle_alpha   90.00
_cell.angle_beta   90.00
_cell.angle_gamma   90.00
#
_symmetry.space_group_name_H-M   'P 1'
#
loop_
_entity.id
_entity.type
_entity.pdbx_description
1 polymer ?
#
loop_
_entity_poly.entity_id
_entity_poly.type
_entity_poly.pdbx_seq_one_letter_code
_entity_poly.pdbx_strand_id
1 'polypeptide(L)' 'MAPTAPATRPANPRFSSGPCAKPPTFQLSDLSDAALGRSHRAAIGKDKLQAAITRTRDILGVPADYRIGIVPAS' A
#
# COMPACT_ATOMS: atom_id res chain seq x y z
N MET A 1 43.09 -9.00 -2.31
CA MET A 1 42.80 -7.57 -2.08
C MET A 1 41.39 -7.46 -1.54
N ALA A 2 41.19 -6.92 -0.34
CA ALA A 2 39.85 -6.76 0.23
C ALA A 2 39.10 -5.63 -0.50
N PRO A 3 37.79 -5.76 -0.76
CA PRO A 3 37.01 -4.68 -1.37
C PRO A 3 37.00 -3.44 -0.47
N THR A 4 37.21 -2.26 -1.05
CA THR A 4 37.07 -0.98 -0.35
C THR A 4 35.61 -0.76 0.03
N ALA A 5 35.35 -0.55 1.32
CA ALA A 5 33.99 -0.29 1.80
C ALA A 5 33.49 1.07 1.25
N PRO A 6 32.20 1.18 0.87
CA PRO A 6 31.62 2.46 0.45
C PRO A 6 31.71 3.49 1.57
N ALA A 7 32.12 4.73 1.24
CA ALA A 7 32.19 5.82 2.20
C ALA A 7 30.79 6.27 2.68
N THR A 8 29.77 6.08 1.85
CA THR A 8 28.39 6.48 2.13
C THR A 8 27.50 5.27 2.40
N ARG A 9 26.66 5.39 3.44
CA ARG A 9 25.63 4.39 3.74
C ARG A 9 24.29 4.80 3.11
N PRO A 10 23.45 3.83 2.71
CA PRO A 10 22.08 4.11 2.29
C PRO A 10 21.30 4.80 3.40
N ALA A 11 20.45 5.77 3.04
CA ALA A 11 19.56 6.44 3.99
C ALA A 11 18.55 5.47 4.64
N ASN A 12 18.23 4.36 3.96
CA ASN A 12 17.36 3.32 4.47
C ASN A 12 17.94 1.93 4.16
N PRO A 13 18.46 1.19 5.15
CA PRO A 13 19.10 -0.11 4.94
C PRO A 13 18.11 -1.30 4.92
N ARG A 14 16.80 -1.06 4.73
CA ARG A 14 15.76 -2.10 4.71
C ARG A 14 15.57 -2.68 3.30
N PHE A 15 16.40 -3.66 2.95
CA PHE A 15 16.50 -4.26 1.59
C PHE A 15 15.62 -5.50 1.34
N SER A 16 14.65 -5.78 2.21
CA SER A 16 13.75 -6.92 2.03
C SER A 16 12.81 -6.72 0.84
N SER A 17 12.51 -7.81 0.12
CA SER A 17 11.58 -7.81 -1.02
C SER A 17 10.09 -7.86 -0.62
N GLY A 18 9.80 -8.01 0.68
CA GLY A 18 8.45 -8.12 1.22
C GLY A 18 8.50 -8.67 2.66
N PRO A 19 8.01 -7.93 3.68
CA PRO A 19 7.58 -6.52 3.63
C PRO A 19 8.73 -5.59 3.23
N CYS A 20 8.47 -4.54 2.46
CA CYS A 20 9.45 -3.53 2.06
C CYS A 20 9.27 -2.23 2.86
N ALA A 21 10.22 -1.30 2.75
CA ALA A 21 10.10 0.00 3.40
C ALA A 21 8.88 0.78 2.89
N LYS A 22 8.16 1.45 3.80
CA LYS A 22 7.11 2.41 3.44
C LYS A 22 7.68 3.52 2.55
N PRO A 23 6.86 4.15 1.66
CA PRO A 23 7.32 5.26 0.86
C PRO A 23 7.80 6.42 1.74
N PRO A 24 8.81 7.21 1.34
CA PRO A 24 9.34 8.32 2.14
C PRO A 24 8.31 9.40 2.49
N THR A 25 7.20 9.46 1.74
CA THR A 25 6.09 10.39 1.95
C THR A 25 5.05 9.89 2.97
N PHE A 26 5.17 8.67 3.49
CA PHE A 26 4.19 8.11 4.42
C PHE A 26 4.16 8.88 5.75
N GLN A 27 2.99 9.34 6.16
CA GLN A 27 2.76 9.97 7.46
C GLN A 27 1.65 9.24 8.23
N LEU A 28 1.75 9.17 9.57
CA LEU A 28 0.69 8.55 10.38
C LEU A 28 -0.66 9.29 10.29
N SER A 29 -0.62 10.60 10.04
CA SER A 29 -1.82 11.42 9.81
C SER A 29 -2.66 10.96 8.62
N ASP A 30 -2.06 10.27 7.65
CA ASP A 30 -2.75 9.74 6.48
C ASP A 30 -3.76 8.63 6.85
N LEU A 31 -3.63 8.07 8.07
CA LEU A 31 -4.54 7.07 8.63
C LEU A 31 -5.65 7.68 9.51
N SER A 32 -5.73 9.01 9.62
CA SER A 32 -6.71 9.68 10.49
C SER A 32 -8.17 9.37 10.15
N ASP A 33 -8.47 9.16 8.87
CA ASP A 33 -9.80 8.75 8.39
C ASP A 33 -9.92 7.23 8.21
N ALA A 34 -9.09 6.42 8.88
CA ALA A 34 -9.22 4.96 8.83
C ALA A 34 -10.54 4.50 9.47
N ALA A 35 -11.19 3.47 8.88
CA ALA A 35 -12.44 2.90 9.38
C ALA A 35 -12.23 1.97 10.60
N LEU A 36 -11.45 2.40 11.59
CA LEU A 36 -11.09 1.61 12.77
C LEU A 36 -12.32 1.34 13.66
N GLY A 37 -12.38 0.14 14.25
CA GLY A 37 -13.45 -0.24 15.18
C GLY A 37 -14.85 -0.33 14.56
N ARG A 38 -14.98 -0.27 13.24
CA ARG A 38 -16.26 -0.36 12.52
C ARG A 38 -16.40 -1.70 11.80
N SER A 39 -17.63 -2.13 11.61
CA SER A 39 -17.93 -3.28 10.73
C SER A 39 -17.47 -2.99 9.30
N HIS A 40 -16.84 -3.96 8.65
CA HIS A 40 -16.48 -3.89 7.23
C HIS A 40 -17.71 -3.69 6.30
N ARG A 41 -18.92 -3.99 6.79
CA ARG A 41 -20.18 -3.78 6.06
C ARG A 41 -20.75 -2.37 6.22
N ALA A 42 -20.19 -1.54 7.10
CA ALA A 42 -20.62 -0.16 7.27
C ALA A 42 -20.33 0.66 6.02
N ALA A 43 -21.11 1.73 5.81
CA ALA A 43 -20.99 2.61 4.64
C ALA A 43 -19.53 3.06 4.39
N ILE A 44 -18.88 3.62 5.42
CA ILE A 44 -17.48 4.07 5.34
C ILE A 44 -16.49 2.98 4.87
N GLY A 45 -16.70 1.72 5.28
CA GLY A 45 -15.86 0.60 4.84
C GLY A 45 -16.11 0.26 3.37
N LYS A 46 -17.38 0.20 2.96
CA LYS A 46 -17.78 -0.04 1.57
C LYS A 46 -17.27 1.07 0.64
N ASP A 47 -17.38 2.33 1.04
CA ASP A 47 -16.96 3.48 0.26
C ASP A 47 -15.44 3.45 0.01
N LYS A 48 -14.64 3.13 1.05
CA LYS A 48 -13.18 2.97 0.92
C LYS A 48 -12.79 1.79 0.03
N LEU A 49 -13.48 0.65 0.15
CA LEU A 49 -13.25 -0.50 -0.74
C LEU A 49 -13.59 -0.16 -2.20
N GLN A 50 -14.72 0.52 -2.43
CA GLN A 50 -15.10 0.98 -3.76
C GLN A 50 -14.07 1.94 -4.35
N ALA A 51 -13.58 2.90 -3.55
CA ALA A 51 -12.54 3.83 -3.97
C ALA A 51 -11.24 3.10 -4.37
N ALA A 52 -10.81 2.10 -3.60
CA ALA A 52 -9.64 1.28 -3.92
C ALA A 52 -9.83 0.49 -5.22
N ILE A 53 -11.01 -0.11 -5.42
CA ILE A 53 -11.35 -0.84 -6.65
C ILE A 53 -11.33 0.08 -7.87
N THR A 54 -12.01 1.24 -7.80
CA THR A 54 -12.06 2.21 -8.89
C THR A 54 -10.66 2.71 -9.23
N ARG A 55 -9.89 3.14 -8.24
CA ARG A 55 -8.51 3.61 -8.46
C ARG A 55 -7.61 2.54 -9.06
N THR A 56 -7.77 1.27 -8.65
CA THR A 56 -6.99 0.16 -9.21
C THR A 56 -7.31 -0.04 -10.69
N ARG A 57 -8.60 0.02 -11.07
CA ARG A 57 -9.02 -0.03 -12.47
C ARG A 57 -8.39 1.09 -13.28
N ASP A 58 -8.44 2.32 -12.78
CA ASP A 58 -7.93 3.50 -13.49
C ASP A 58 -6.41 3.43 -13.68
N ILE A 59 -5.67 3.02 -12.65
CA ILE A 59 -4.21 2.91 -12.71
C ILE A 59 -3.76 1.80 -13.66
N LEU A 60 -4.42 0.64 -13.62
CA LEU A 60 -3.99 -0.55 -14.37
C LEU A 60 -4.69 -0.69 -15.74
N GLY A 61 -5.66 0.17 -16.06
CA GLY A 61 -6.44 0.08 -17.30
C GLY A 61 -7.29 -1.19 -17.38
N VAL A 62 -7.86 -1.65 -16.25
CA VAL A 62 -8.61 -2.92 -16.22
C VAL A 62 -9.87 -2.82 -17.09
N PRO A 63 -10.12 -3.75 -18.05
CA PRO A 63 -11.31 -3.73 -18.91
C PRO A 63 -12.62 -3.78 -18.13
N ALA A 64 -13.67 -3.11 -18.63
CA ALA A 64 -14.93 -2.91 -17.92
C ALA A 64 -15.67 -4.22 -17.57
N ASP A 65 -15.48 -5.26 -18.37
CA ASP A 65 -16.03 -6.61 -18.21
C ASP A 65 -15.30 -7.44 -17.14
N TYR A 66 -14.13 -6.99 -16.68
CA TYR A 66 -13.35 -7.65 -15.63
C TYR A 66 -13.72 -7.13 -14.25
N ARG A 67 -13.65 -8.00 -13.24
CA ARG A 67 -13.92 -7.67 -11.83
C ARG A 67 -12.61 -7.64 -11.03
N ILE A 68 -12.57 -6.78 -10.01
CA ILE A 68 -11.42 -6.63 -9.09
C ILE A 68 -11.88 -7.08 -7.71
N GLY A 69 -11.20 -8.10 -7.16
CA GLY A 69 -11.43 -8.60 -5.81
C GLY A 69 -10.37 -8.11 -4.84
N ILE A 70 -10.77 -7.78 -3.61
CA ILE A 70 -9.86 -7.48 -2.50
C ILE A 70 -10.03 -8.61 -1.47
N VAL A 71 -8.94 -9.29 -1.15
CA VAL A 71 -8.90 -10.42 -0.20
C VAL A 71 -7.78 -10.20 0.82
N PRO A 72 -7.88 -10.73 2.04
CA PRO A 72 -6.77 -10.71 2.98
C PRO A 72 -5.56 -11.48 2.42
N ALA A 73 -4.37 -10.96 2.68
CA ALA A 73 -3.10 -11.67 2.47
C ALA A 73 -2.66 -12.36 3.78
N SER A 74 -1.69 -13.28 3.67
CA SER A 74 -1.14 -14.11 4.76
C SER A 74 -0.46 -13.34 5.87
#